data_AF-A0A1V4YID8-F1
#
_entry.id   AF-A0A1V4YID8-F1
#
_cell.length_a   1.000
_cell.length_b   1.000
_cell.length_c   1.000
_cell.angle_alpha   90.00
_cell.angle_beta   90.00
_cell.angle_gamma   90.00
#
_symmetry.space_group_name_H-M   'P 1'
#
loop_
_entity.id
_entity.type
_entity.pdbx_description
1 polymer ?
#
loop_
_entity_poly.entity_id
_entity_poly.type
_entity_poly.pdbx_seq_one_letter_code
_entity_poly.pdbx_strand_id
1 'polypeptide(L)'
;MNTSDEGVDLPEEETDSSVDEISPEIEEEFEEEIKFEKEAPAASEEELRLRMKMRILKSYKWQEDIIIPFSKELEISPEELEDILMKRLDMSSLEALQPRFESSRLRCTKEKIHSDLKLCWLSDVMDLLTEEETEQMKNKVAFKIFKEDKSYEEALEEGRKELVEYLKR
;
A
#
# COMPACT_ATOMS: atom_id res chain seq x y z
N MET A 1 -30.55 -71.56 34.88
CA MET A 1 -30.96 -71.23 36.26
C MET A 1 -30.38 -69.87 36.59
N ASN A 2 -31.26 -68.85 36.66
CA ASN A 2 -31.29 -67.61 37.46
C ASN A 2 -29.98 -66.94 37.95
N THR A 3 -29.71 -65.69 37.50
CA THR A 3 -29.91 -64.35 38.15
C THR A 3 -28.70 -63.96 39.03
N SER A 4 -28.17 -62.72 39.13
CA SER A 4 -28.61 -61.32 38.90
C SER A 4 -27.31 -60.48 38.69
N ASP A 5 -27.27 -59.48 37.80
CA ASP A 5 -27.59 -58.04 38.01
C ASP A 5 -26.64 -57.30 38.97
N GLU A 6 -25.86 -56.36 38.44
CA GLU A 6 -25.64 -54.99 38.98
C GLU A 6 -24.84 -54.18 37.95
N GLY A 7 -25.50 -53.18 37.37
CA GLY A 7 -24.91 -52.19 36.47
C GLY A 7 -24.32 -50.99 37.20
N VAL A 8 -23.43 -50.26 36.50
CA VAL A 8 -23.23 -48.83 36.69
C VAL A 8 -22.93 -48.25 35.30
N ASP A 9 -23.88 -47.44 34.82
CA ASP A 9 -23.76 -46.59 33.62
C ASP A 9 -22.66 -45.54 33.81
N LEU A 10 -21.81 -45.40 32.79
CA LEU A 10 -20.93 -44.25 32.61
C LEU A 10 -21.74 -43.18 31.85
N PRO A 11 -21.79 -41.92 32.31
CA PRO A 11 -22.53 -40.89 31.61
C PRO A 11 -21.81 -40.50 30.31
N GLU A 12 -22.58 -40.44 29.23
CA GLU A 12 -22.19 -39.81 27.97
C GLU A 12 -21.99 -38.30 28.21
N GLU A 13 -20.81 -37.77 27.88
CA GLU A 13 -20.59 -36.32 27.81
C GLU A 13 -21.39 -35.77 26.61
N GLU A 14 -22.56 -35.22 26.90
CA GLU A 14 -23.27 -34.31 26.02
C GLU A 14 -22.36 -33.11 25.70
N THR A 15 -21.99 -32.97 24.43
CA THR A 15 -21.41 -31.73 23.93
C THR A 15 -22.46 -30.64 24.02
N ASP A 16 -22.32 -29.75 24.99
CA ASP A 16 -23.09 -28.51 25.10
C ASP A 16 -22.79 -27.64 23.86
N SER A 17 -23.64 -27.77 22.84
CA SER A 17 -23.70 -26.84 21.72
C SER A 17 -24.57 -25.65 22.09
N SER A 18 -24.10 -24.83 23.03
CA SER A 18 -24.59 -23.46 23.16
C SER A 18 -23.89 -22.62 22.09
N VAL A 19 -24.43 -22.69 20.87
CA VAL A 19 -24.32 -21.56 19.95
C VAL A 19 -25.09 -20.45 20.63
N ASP A 20 -24.37 -19.47 21.20
CA ASP A 20 -24.97 -18.25 21.70
C ASP A 20 -25.88 -17.68 20.61
N GLU A 21 -27.18 -17.82 20.80
CA GLU A 21 -28.19 -17.12 20.00
C GLU A 21 -27.91 -15.64 20.19
N ILE A 22 -27.33 -15.02 19.16
CA ILE A 22 -27.22 -13.58 19.05
C ILE A 22 -28.64 -13.04 19.24
N SER A 23 -28.86 -12.25 20.30
CA SER A 23 -30.16 -11.65 20.55
C SER A 23 -30.60 -10.85 19.32
N PRO A 24 -31.86 -10.96 18.88
CA PRO A 24 -32.38 -10.25 17.71
C PRO A 24 -32.23 -8.73 17.82
N GLU A 25 -32.06 -8.22 19.04
CA GLU A 25 -31.80 -6.81 19.36
C GLU A 25 -30.41 -6.34 18.88
N ILE A 26 -29.41 -7.24 18.82
CA ILE A 26 -28.05 -6.93 18.34
C ILE A 26 -28.00 -6.92 16.81
N GLU A 27 -28.80 -7.75 16.13
CA GLU A 27 -28.93 -7.71 14.67
C GLU A 27 -29.62 -6.42 14.21
N GLU A 28 -30.67 -5.97 14.91
CA GLU A 28 -31.35 -4.70 14.58
C GLU A 28 -30.46 -3.47 14.84
N GLU A 29 -29.69 -3.42 15.94
CA GLU A 29 -28.74 -2.31 16.18
C GLU A 29 -27.61 -2.27 15.14
N PHE A 30 -27.11 -3.43 14.70
CA PHE A 30 -26.02 -3.50 13.73
C PHE A 30 -26.47 -3.14 12.30
N GLU A 31 -27.72 -3.44 11.95
CA GLU A 31 -28.33 -3.02 10.69
C GLU A 31 -28.66 -1.52 10.66
N GLU A 32 -28.97 -0.90 11.80
CA GLU A 32 -29.24 0.55 11.86
C GLU A 32 -27.97 1.42 11.68
N GLU A 33 -26.80 0.95 12.11
CA GLU A 33 -25.55 1.72 12.00
C GLU A 33 -24.93 1.71 10.60
N ILE A 34 -25.28 0.75 9.74
CA ILE A 34 -24.84 0.73 8.34
C ILE A 34 -26.03 0.97 7.42
N LYS A 35 -26.61 2.18 7.48
CA LYS A 35 -27.41 2.71 6.37
C LYS A 35 -26.50 2.91 5.17
N PHE A 36 -26.32 1.85 4.39
CA PHE A 36 -25.72 1.90 3.08
C PHE A 36 -26.67 2.69 2.18
N GLU A 37 -26.52 4.02 2.14
CA GLU A 37 -27.26 4.85 1.20
C GLU A 37 -27.01 4.30 -0.19
N LYS A 38 -28.03 3.68 -0.76
CA LYS A 38 -27.96 3.09 -2.09
C LYS A 38 -27.72 4.23 -3.08
N GLU A 39 -26.49 4.31 -3.59
CA GLU A 39 -26.10 5.35 -4.56
C GLU A 39 -27.11 5.40 -5.71
N ALA A 40 -27.54 6.62 -6.06
CA ALA A 40 -28.47 6.84 -7.15
C ALA A 40 -27.92 6.25 -8.46
N PRO A 41 -28.77 5.66 -9.32
CA PRO A 41 -28.32 5.12 -10.61
C PRO A 41 -27.67 6.23 -11.45
N ALA A 42 -26.62 5.88 -12.22
CA ALA A 42 -26.00 6.82 -13.14
C ALA A 42 -26.99 7.20 -14.27
N ALA A 43 -27.07 8.48 -14.62
CA ALA A 43 -27.98 8.98 -15.65
C ALA A 43 -27.45 8.72 -17.07
N SER A 44 -26.16 8.42 -17.23
CA SER A 44 -25.53 8.11 -18.51
C SER A 44 -24.32 7.16 -18.36
N GLU A 45 -23.90 6.56 -19.48
CA GLU A 45 -22.68 5.74 -19.55
C GLU A 45 -21.42 6.57 -19.22
N GLU A 46 -21.39 7.83 -19.66
CA GLU A 46 -20.29 8.74 -19.34
C GLU A 46 -20.20 9.03 -17.84
N GLU A 47 -21.34 9.27 -17.20
CA GLU A 47 -21.40 9.47 -15.76
C GLU A 47 -20.98 8.20 -14.99
N LEU A 48 -21.42 7.03 -15.43
CA LEU A 48 -21.00 5.75 -14.87
C LEU A 48 -19.47 5.61 -14.96
N ARG A 49 -18.88 5.92 -16.12
CA ARG A 49 -17.43 5.84 -16.33
C ARG A 49 -16.66 6.79 -15.41
N LEU A 50 -17.12 8.03 -15.27
CA LEU A 50 -16.50 9.01 -14.36
C LEU A 50 -16.55 8.54 -12.90
N ARG A 51 -17.70 8.01 -12.46
CA ARG A 51 -17.85 7.43 -11.11
C ARG A 51 -16.90 6.25 -10.88
N MET A 52 -16.75 5.35 -11.85
CA MET A 52 -15.82 4.22 -11.76
C MET A 52 -14.36 4.69 -11.62
N LYS A 53 -13.95 5.69 -12.41
CA LYS A 53 -12.62 6.28 -12.28
C LYS A 53 -12.40 6.90 -10.90
N MET A 54 -13.37 7.67 -10.42
CA MET A 54 -13.27 8.32 -9.11
C MET A 54 -13.14 7.29 -7.99
N ARG A 55 -13.86 6.16 -8.09
CA ARG A 55 -13.73 5.05 -7.14
C ARG A 55 -12.31 4.48 -7.10
N ILE A 56 -11.63 4.36 -8.24
CA ILE A 56 -10.23 3.92 -8.28
C ILE A 56 -9.33 4.93 -7.59
N LEU A 57 -9.45 6.22 -7.96
CA LEU A 57 -8.61 7.28 -7.40
C LEU A 57 -8.79 7.41 -5.88
N LYS A 58 -10.04 7.26 -5.38
CA LYS A 58 -10.35 7.27 -3.95
C LYS A 58 -10.01 5.97 -3.21
N SER A 59 -9.55 4.94 -3.90
CA SER A 59 -9.15 3.71 -3.22
C SER A 59 -7.97 3.99 -2.29
N TYR A 60 -7.95 3.32 -1.13
CA TYR A 60 -6.93 3.53 -0.10
C TYR A 60 -5.50 3.44 -0.66
N LYS A 61 -5.22 2.41 -1.46
CA LYS A 61 -3.90 2.23 -2.09
C LYS A 61 -3.51 3.41 -2.97
N TRP A 62 -4.44 3.92 -3.79
CA TRP A 62 -4.17 5.08 -4.63
C TRP A 62 -3.89 6.33 -3.82
N GLN A 63 -4.66 6.53 -2.75
CA GLN A 63 -4.49 7.69 -1.86
C GLN A 63 -3.11 7.66 -1.19
N GLU A 64 -2.74 6.56 -0.57
CA GLU A 64 -1.47 6.45 0.15
C GLU A 64 -0.25 6.40 -0.74
N ASP A 65 -0.30 5.66 -1.85
CA ASP A 65 0.88 5.43 -2.68
C ASP A 65 1.13 6.56 -3.69
N ILE A 66 0.06 7.18 -4.22
CA ILE A 66 0.14 8.07 -5.39
C ILE A 66 -0.41 9.45 -5.06
N ILE A 67 -1.69 9.58 -4.70
CA ILE A 67 -2.35 10.90 -4.63
C ILE A 67 -1.72 11.77 -3.54
N ILE A 68 -1.60 11.29 -2.31
CA ILE A 68 -1.06 12.08 -1.19
C ILE A 68 0.44 12.37 -1.39
N PRO A 69 1.31 11.40 -1.73
CA PRO A 69 2.73 11.69 -1.90
C PRO A 69 3.01 12.65 -3.07
N PHE A 70 2.35 12.46 -4.22
CA PHE A 70 2.63 13.27 -5.41
C PHE A 70 2.03 14.66 -5.29
N SER A 71 0.85 14.82 -4.69
CA SER A 71 0.28 16.16 -4.45
C SER A 71 1.20 17.00 -3.56
N LYS A 72 1.79 16.40 -2.52
CA LYS A 72 2.80 17.04 -1.68
C LYS A 72 4.07 17.43 -2.45
N GLU A 73 4.58 16.54 -3.30
CA GLU A 73 5.81 16.80 -4.08
C GLU A 73 5.61 17.84 -5.19
N LEU A 74 4.39 17.92 -5.75
CA LEU A 74 4.03 18.88 -6.80
C LEU A 74 3.44 20.19 -6.25
N GLU A 75 3.30 20.32 -4.94
CA GLU A 75 2.71 21.49 -4.26
C GLU A 75 1.27 21.84 -4.73
N ILE A 76 0.47 20.81 -5.02
CA ILE A 76 -0.95 20.93 -5.41
C ILE A 76 -1.86 20.22 -4.41
N SER A 77 -3.17 20.44 -4.49
CA SER A 77 -4.10 19.70 -3.63
C SER A 77 -4.33 18.25 -4.13
N PRO A 78 -4.65 17.29 -3.24
CA PRO A 78 -5.05 15.95 -3.63
C PRO A 78 -6.18 15.93 -4.66
N GLU A 79 -7.19 16.78 -4.47
CA GLU A 79 -8.35 16.90 -5.38
C GLU A 79 -7.93 17.42 -6.75
N GLU A 80 -6.99 18.36 -6.81
CA GLU A 80 -6.46 18.86 -8.08
C GLU A 80 -5.71 17.75 -8.84
N LEU A 81 -4.95 16.92 -8.14
CA LEU A 81 -4.28 15.77 -8.74
C LEU A 81 -5.28 14.72 -9.24
N GLU A 82 -6.32 14.41 -8.45
CA GLU A 82 -7.40 13.51 -8.88
C GLU A 82 -8.07 14.00 -10.17
N ASP A 83 -8.36 15.30 -10.25
CA ASP A 83 -8.93 15.95 -11.43
C ASP A 83 -8.00 15.83 -12.65
N ILE A 84 -6.70 16.06 -12.47
CA ILE A 84 -5.69 15.91 -13.53
C ILE A 84 -5.68 14.46 -14.04
N LEU A 85 -5.62 13.48 -13.14
CA LEU A 85 -5.57 12.06 -13.48
C LEU A 85 -6.87 11.61 -14.17
N MET A 86 -8.03 12.06 -13.68
CA MET A 86 -9.33 11.72 -14.26
C MET A 86 -9.47 12.23 -15.70
N LYS A 87 -8.94 13.44 -15.98
CA LYS A 87 -8.92 14.05 -17.32
C LYS A 87 -7.91 13.41 -18.27
N ARG A 88 -6.76 12.97 -17.76
CA ARG A 88 -5.63 12.50 -18.59
C ARG A 88 -5.60 10.99 -18.82
N LEU A 89 -6.08 10.19 -17.86
CA LEU A 89 -6.02 8.73 -17.93
C LEU A 89 -7.38 8.15 -18.25
N ASP A 90 -7.42 7.17 -19.15
CA ASP A 90 -8.63 6.39 -19.41
C ASP A 90 -8.83 5.30 -18.34
N MET A 91 -9.95 4.58 -18.42
CA MET A 91 -10.31 3.57 -17.42
C MET A 91 -9.26 2.46 -17.34
N SER A 92 -8.82 1.95 -18.51
CA SER A 92 -7.84 0.87 -18.57
C SER A 92 -6.48 1.27 -18.00
N SER A 93 -6.04 2.51 -18.26
CA SER A 93 -4.78 3.02 -17.69
C SER A 93 -4.84 3.13 -16.18
N LEU A 94 -5.96 3.59 -15.61
CA LEU A 94 -6.12 3.67 -14.15
C LEU A 94 -6.09 2.28 -13.51
N GLU A 95 -6.79 1.30 -14.05
CA GLU A 95 -6.76 -0.06 -13.50
C GLU A 95 -5.35 -0.69 -13.57
N ALA A 96 -4.62 -0.40 -14.65
CA ALA A 96 -3.27 -0.94 -14.87
C ALA A 96 -2.16 -0.16 -14.13
N LEU A 97 -2.41 1.04 -13.61
CA LEU A 97 -1.34 1.89 -13.07
C LEU A 97 -0.80 1.36 -11.75
N GLN A 98 -1.66 0.89 -10.84
CA GLN A 98 -1.23 0.49 -9.49
C GLN A 98 -0.19 -0.66 -9.52
N PRO A 99 -0.39 -1.78 -10.25
CA PRO A 99 0.65 -2.82 -10.35
C PRO A 99 1.94 -2.33 -11.00
N ARG A 100 1.84 -1.40 -11.97
CA ARG A 100 3.01 -0.78 -12.61
C ARG A 100 3.75 0.15 -11.66
N PHE A 101 3.03 0.88 -10.81
CA PHE A 101 3.61 1.71 -9.76
C PHE A 101 4.39 0.85 -8.77
N GLU A 102 3.77 -0.19 -8.21
CA GLU A 102 4.39 -1.10 -7.24
C GLU A 102 5.67 -1.75 -7.81
N SER A 103 5.63 -2.25 -9.06
CA SER A 103 6.79 -2.87 -9.71
C SER A 103 7.90 -1.88 -10.07
N SER A 104 7.57 -0.62 -10.36
CA SER A 104 8.56 0.42 -10.69
C SER A 104 9.12 1.14 -9.47
N ARG A 105 8.49 1.02 -8.30
CA ARG A 105 8.82 1.76 -7.08
C ARG A 105 10.31 1.69 -6.73
N LEU A 106 10.88 0.48 -6.68
CA LEU A 106 12.31 0.30 -6.38
C LEU A 106 13.23 1.00 -7.39
N ARG A 107 12.90 0.90 -8.68
CA ARG A 107 13.68 1.52 -9.75
C ARG A 107 13.64 3.05 -9.63
N CYS A 108 12.45 3.63 -9.50
CA CYS A 108 12.29 5.07 -9.37
C CYS A 108 13.00 5.62 -8.12
N THR A 109 12.93 4.91 -7.00
CA THR A 109 13.66 5.29 -5.77
C THR A 109 15.16 5.28 -5.98
N LYS A 110 15.72 4.28 -6.67
CA LYS A 110 17.15 4.26 -7.01
C LYS A 110 17.56 5.41 -7.92
N GLU A 111 16.74 5.75 -8.90
CA GLU A 111 16.98 6.89 -9.80
C GLU A 111 16.97 8.22 -9.01
N LYS A 112 16.02 8.38 -8.06
CA LYS A 112 15.99 9.53 -7.16
C LYS A 112 17.24 9.61 -6.28
N ILE A 113 17.64 8.50 -5.66
CA ILE A 113 18.88 8.41 -4.86
C ILE A 113 20.10 8.78 -5.70
N HIS A 114 20.18 8.29 -6.93
CA HIS A 114 21.28 8.58 -7.84
C HIS A 114 21.42 10.09 -8.12
N SER A 115 20.29 10.76 -8.36
CA SER A 115 20.24 12.21 -8.55
C SER A 115 20.60 12.99 -7.28
N ASP A 116 20.06 12.57 -6.13
CA ASP A 116 20.20 13.28 -4.86
C ASP A 116 21.61 13.15 -4.26
N LEU A 117 22.24 11.99 -4.41
CA LEU A 117 23.63 11.74 -4.03
C LEU A 117 24.64 12.22 -5.08
N LYS A 118 24.17 12.84 -6.18
CA LYS A 118 25.00 13.36 -7.27
C LYS A 118 25.91 12.30 -7.89
N LEU A 119 25.46 11.04 -7.89
CA LEU A 119 26.26 9.91 -8.37
C LEU A 119 26.53 9.98 -9.88
N CYS A 120 25.67 10.63 -10.67
CA CYS A 120 25.95 10.89 -12.09
C CYS A 120 27.27 11.69 -12.26
N TRP A 121 27.50 12.69 -11.42
CA TRP A 121 28.74 13.46 -11.47
C TRP A 121 29.93 12.66 -10.96
N LEU A 122 29.75 11.95 -9.84
CA LEU A 122 30.83 11.22 -9.18
C LEU A 122 31.27 9.98 -9.97
N SER A 123 30.34 9.30 -10.63
CA SER A 123 30.59 8.09 -11.40
C SER A 123 30.82 8.41 -12.88
N ASP A 124 29.81 8.96 -13.57
CA ASP A 124 29.83 9.07 -15.04
C ASP A 124 30.79 10.17 -15.56
N VAL A 125 30.96 11.25 -14.78
CA VAL A 125 31.73 12.44 -15.22
C VAL A 125 33.13 12.49 -14.61
N MET A 126 33.23 12.31 -13.30
CA MET A 126 34.49 12.44 -12.57
C MET A 126 35.24 11.11 -12.43
N ASP A 127 34.58 9.98 -12.73
CA ASP A 127 35.15 8.63 -12.63
C ASP A 127 35.78 8.35 -11.25
N LEU A 128 35.17 8.91 -10.19
CA LEU A 128 35.57 8.70 -8.78
C LEU A 128 34.97 7.41 -8.21
N LEU A 129 33.89 6.93 -8.81
CA LEU A 129 33.19 5.71 -8.45
C LEU A 129 32.96 4.89 -9.71
N THR A 130 33.25 3.61 -9.63
CA THR A 130 32.87 2.63 -10.65
C THR A 130 31.36 2.45 -10.71
N GLU A 131 30.86 1.95 -11.84
CA GLU A 131 29.43 1.63 -12.00
C GLU A 131 28.94 0.64 -10.93
N GLU A 132 29.78 -0.32 -10.55
CA GLU A 132 29.46 -1.32 -9.53
C GLU A 132 29.34 -0.68 -8.14
N GLU A 133 30.29 0.16 -7.73
CA GLU A 133 30.24 0.88 -6.45
C GLU A 133 29.01 1.79 -6.39
N THR A 134 28.71 2.50 -7.48
CA THR A 134 27.51 3.34 -7.61
C THR A 134 26.23 2.53 -7.45
N GLU A 135 26.14 1.36 -8.07
CA GLU A 135 24.98 0.47 -7.95
C GLU A 135 24.86 -0.09 -6.53
N GLN A 136 25.97 -0.48 -5.90
CA GLN A 136 25.98 -0.94 -4.50
C GLN A 136 25.50 0.16 -3.55
N MET A 137 25.92 1.41 -3.75
CA MET A 137 25.47 2.53 -2.93
C MET A 137 23.96 2.78 -3.08
N LYS A 138 23.44 2.79 -4.32
CA LYS A 138 21.99 2.90 -4.57
C LYS A 138 21.21 1.75 -3.91
N ASN A 139 21.72 0.52 -4.01
CA ASN A 139 21.10 -0.66 -3.40
C ASN A 139 21.03 -0.56 -1.88
N LYS A 140 22.14 -0.15 -1.23
CA LYS A 140 22.19 0.00 0.24
C LYS A 140 21.17 1.01 0.73
N VAL A 141 21.13 2.20 0.12
CA VAL A 141 20.18 3.25 0.53
C VAL A 141 18.74 2.83 0.26
N ALA A 142 18.47 2.22 -0.90
CA ALA A 142 17.13 1.70 -1.21
C ALA A 142 16.69 0.59 -0.24
N PHE A 143 17.61 -0.29 0.19
CA PHE A 143 17.32 -1.34 1.17
C PHE A 143 16.88 -0.74 2.51
N LYS A 144 17.55 0.32 2.99
CA LYS A 144 17.16 1.01 4.23
C LYS A 144 15.72 1.54 4.17
N ILE A 145 15.30 2.05 3.01
CA ILE A 145 13.93 2.55 2.81
C ILE A 145 12.92 1.41 2.83
N PHE A 146 13.16 0.32 2.07
CA PHE A 146 12.15 -0.73 1.88
C PHE A 146 12.17 -1.86 2.90
N LYS A 147 13.27 -2.04 3.65
CA LYS A 147 13.46 -3.17 4.59
C LYS A 147 13.59 -2.72 6.03
N GLU A 148 14.18 -1.56 6.27
CA GLU A 148 14.33 -1.00 7.62
C GLU A 148 13.24 0.04 7.94
N ASP A 149 12.30 0.27 7.02
CA ASP A 149 11.17 1.21 7.13
C ASP A 149 11.59 2.64 7.49
N LYS A 150 12.81 3.02 7.07
CA LYS A 150 13.32 4.38 7.27
C LYS A 150 12.69 5.35 6.29
N SER A 151 12.50 6.59 6.74
CA SER A 151 12.10 7.66 5.84
C SER A 151 13.16 7.88 4.76
N TYR A 152 12.73 8.36 3.59
CA TYR A 152 13.63 8.65 2.47
C TYR A 152 14.74 9.63 2.87
N GLU A 153 14.39 10.67 3.63
CA GLU A 153 15.32 11.72 4.06
C GLU A 153 16.42 11.18 4.98
N GLU A 154 16.06 10.38 5.99
CA GLU A 154 17.02 9.76 6.91
C GLU A 154 17.95 8.79 6.18
N ALA A 155 17.39 7.94 5.32
CA ALA A 155 18.18 7.00 4.53
C ALA A 155 19.18 7.72 3.61
N LEU A 156 18.77 8.85 3.03
CA LEU A 156 19.60 9.67 2.16
C LEU A 156 20.70 10.41 2.94
N GLU A 157 20.43 10.89 4.15
CA GLU A 157 21.45 11.49 5.02
C GLU A 157 22.52 10.49 5.44
N GLU A 158 22.12 9.28 5.83
CA GLU A 158 23.07 8.20 6.11
C GLU A 158 23.87 7.84 4.86
N GLY A 159 23.21 7.73 3.70
CA GLY A 159 23.86 7.49 2.42
C GLY A 159 24.91 8.55 2.07
N ARG A 160 24.63 9.83 2.35
CA ARG A 160 25.60 10.93 2.19
C ARG A 160 26.81 10.77 3.09
N LYS A 161 26.61 10.40 4.37
CA LYS A 161 27.72 10.18 5.32
C LYS A 161 28.60 9.03 4.84
N GLU A 162 28.00 7.91 4.45
CA GLU A 162 28.73 6.75 3.92
C GLU A 162 29.48 7.08 2.63
N LEU A 163 28.87 7.83 1.71
CA LEU A 163 29.50 8.26 0.47
C LEU A 163 30.73 9.15 0.73
N VAL A 164 30.64 10.11 1.65
CA VAL A 164 31.78 10.98 1.99
C VAL A 164 32.91 10.18 2.64
N GLU A 165 32.58 9.25 3.54
CA GLU A 165 33.58 8.35 4.13
C GLU A 165 34.21 7.43 3.09
N TYR A 166 33.46 7.04 2.06
CA TYR A 166 33.98 6.28 0.92
C TYR A 166 35.00 7.09 0.11
N LEU A 167 34.65 8.33 -0.24
CA LEU A 167 35.50 9.20 -1.07
C LEU A 167 36.78 9.69 -0.37
N LYS A 168 36.87 9.57 0.95
CA LYS A 168 38.07 9.92 1.74
C LYS A 168 39.14 8.82 1.79
N ARG A 169 38.81 7.60 1.35
CA ARG A 169 39.75 6.46 1.34
C ARG A 169 40.78 6.62 0.24
#